data_AF-A0A7C6T6I1-F1
#
_entry.id   AF-A0A7C6T6I1-F1
#
_cell.length_a   1.000
_cell.length_b   1.000
_cell.length_c   1.000
_cell.angle_alpha   90.00
_cell.angle_beta   90.00
_cell.angle_gamma   90.00
#
_symmetry.space_group_name_H-M   'P 1'
#
loop_
_entity.id
_entity.type
_entity.pdbx_description
1 polymer ?
#
loop_
_entity_poly.entity_id
_entity_poly.type
_entity_poly.pdbx_seq_one_letter_code
_entity_poly.pdbx_strand_id
1 'polypeptide(L)'
;MLTCQLFALDYHADPAHHFEKVHAQCGAVLLDCGHPVSQRGRFDILSAWPLASITPSPAESIDSFRQRCQALLKQLAVCQAPETVELPFTGG
;
A
#
# COMPACT_ATOMS: atom_id res chain seq x y z
N MET A 1 -0.95 18.29 -10.67
CA MET A 1 -0.63 17.26 -9.66
C MET A 1 -1.93 16.74 -9.10
N LEU A 2 -2.04 15.43 -8.88
CA LEU A 2 -3.23 14.83 -8.26
C LEU A 2 -3.00 14.74 -6.74
N THR A 3 -4.05 14.99 -5.96
CA THR A 3 -4.04 14.88 -4.51
C THR A 3 -4.97 13.73 -4.12
N CYS A 4 -4.55 12.92 -3.14
CA CYS A 4 -5.38 11.84 -2.61
C CYS A 4 -6.71 12.38 -2.07
N GLN A 5 -7.81 11.69 -2.40
CA GLN A 5 -9.09 11.93 -1.73
C GLN A 5 -9.10 11.15 -0.42
N LEU A 6 -9.44 11.82 0.67
CA LEU A 6 -9.45 11.22 2.01
C LEU A 6 -10.89 11.08 2.49
N PHE A 7 -11.22 9.86 2.92
CA PHE A 7 -12.50 9.52 3.54
C PHE A 7 -12.19 8.97 4.93
N ALA A 8 -12.60 9.71 5.96
CA ALA A 8 -12.39 9.29 7.34
C ALA A 8 -13.30 8.08 7.65
N LEU A 9 -12.72 7.07 8.29
CA LEU A 9 -13.43 5.92 8.85
C LEU A 9 -13.34 5.96 10.37
N ASP A 10 -14.23 5.24 11.04
CA ASP A 10 -14.15 5.06 12.48
C ASP A 10 -12.82 4.41 12.87
N TYR A 11 -12.19 4.97 13.90
CA TYR A 11 -10.90 4.48 14.39
C TYR A 11 -11.09 3.16 15.14
N HIS A 12 -10.30 2.16 14.75
CA HIS A 12 -10.15 0.91 15.46
C HIS A 12 -8.66 0.67 15.69
N ALA A 13 -8.29 0.32 16.93
CA ALA A 13 -6.90 0.05 17.28
C ALA A 13 -6.38 -1.25 16.65
N ASP A 14 -7.26 -2.21 16.38
CA ASP A 14 -6.94 -3.45 15.67
C ASP A 14 -7.19 -3.27 14.17
N PRO A 15 -6.15 -3.30 13.32
CA PRO A 15 -6.30 -3.15 11.87
C PRO A 15 -7.08 -4.31 11.22
N ALA A 16 -7.16 -5.47 11.87
CA ALA A 16 -7.92 -6.61 11.37
C ALA A 16 -9.40 -6.27 11.20
N HIS A 17 -9.96 -5.41 12.05
CA HIS A 17 -11.36 -4.96 11.96
C HIS A 17 -11.72 -4.43 10.58
N HIS A 18 -10.85 -3.63 9.96
CA HIS A 18 -11.08 -3.12 8.61
C HIS A 18 -10.62 -4.11 7.55
N PHE A 19 -9.54 -4.85 7.79
CA PHE A 19 -9.01 -5.81 6.82
C PHE A 19 -9.99 -6.95 6.52
N GLU A 20 -10.74 -7.44 7.52
CA GLU A 20 -11.73 -8.51 7.36
C GLU A 20 -12.73 -8.22 6.23
N LYS A 21 -13.07 -6.94 6.01
CA LYS A 21 -13.99 -6.50 4.96
C LYS A 21 -13.43 -6.72 3.54
N VAL A 22 -12.11 -6.80 3.40
CA VAL A 22 -11.42 -6.90 2.10
C VAL A 22 -10.46 -8.09 1.98
N HIS A 23 -10.26 -8.88 3.03
CA HIS A 23 -9.25 -9.95 3.05
C HIS A 23 -9.44 -11.00 1.94
N ALA A 24 -10.68 -11.24 1.52
CA ALA A 24 -11.02 -12.20 0.47
C ALA A 24 -10.93 -11.61 -0.95
N GLN A 25 -10.54 -10.33 -1.08
CA GLN A 25 -10.48 -9.64 -2.36
C GLN A 25 -9.14 -9.88 -3.07
N CYS A 26 -9.13 -9.69 -4.38
CA CYS A 26 -7.93 -9.88 -5.19
C CYS A 26 -6.80 -8.96 -4.73
N GLY A 27 -5.62 -9.53 -4.48
CA GLY A 27 -4.41 -8.80 -4.10
C GLY A 27 -4.51 -8.11 -2.73
N ALA A 28 -5.42 -8.56 -1.85
CA ALA A 28 -5.54 -8.02 -0.51
C ALA A 28 -4.22 -8.18 0.27
N VAL A 29 -3.76 -7.08 0.85
CA VAL A 29 -2.54 -7.03 1.67
C VAL A 29 -2.79 -6.19 2.92
N LEU A 30 -2.25 -6.66 4.04
CA LEU A 30 -2.16 -5.94 5.30
C LEU A 30 -0.69 -5.84 5.71
N LEU A 31 -0.22 -4.62 5.93
CA LEU A 31 1.04 -4.31 6.57
C LEU A 31 0.72 -3.85 7.99
N ASP A 32 0.84 -4.76 8.94
CA ASP A 32 0.60 -4.50 10.36
C ASP A 32 1.92 -4.10 11.05
N CYS A 33 1.92 -2.90 11.64
CA CYS A 33 3.02 -2.33 12.39
C CYS A 33 3.09 -2.82 13.84
N GLY A 34 2.04 -3.52 14.32
CA GLY A 34 1.96 -4.15 15.63
C GLY A 34 1.71 -3.19 16.79
N HIS A 35 1.21 -1.97 16.52
CA HIS A 35 0.81 -1.04 17.57
C HIS A 35 -0.42 -1.60 18.31
N PRO A 36 -0.54 -1.49 19.65
CA PRO A 36 0.29 -0.71 20.57
C PRO A 36 1.52 -1.44 21.15
N VAL A 37 1.73 -2.71 20.80
CA VAL A 37 2.85 -3.50 21.36
C VAL A 37 4.19 -3.01 20.81
N SER A 38 4.22 -2.64 19.53
CA SER A 38 5.35 -2.02 18.85
C SER A 38 5.26 -0.50 18.91
N GLN A 39 6.34 0.15 19.36
CA GLN A 39 6.48 1.62 19.36
C GLN A 39 7.22 2.14 18.13
N ARG A 40 7.72 1.25 17.25
CA ARG A 40 8.48 1.62 16.04
C ARG A 40 7.59 1.82 14.82
N GLY A 41 6.41 1.19 14.81
CA GLY A 41 5.45 1.28 13.73
C GLY A 41 4.32 2.25 14.10
N ARG A 42 4.01 3.19 13.19
CA ARG A 42 3.00 4.23 13.40
C ARG A 42 1.72 4.02 12.58
N PHE A 43 1.82 3.31 11.46
CA PHE A 43 0.73 3.19 10.50
C PHE A 43 0.56 1.74 10.05
N ASP A 44 -0.63 1.21 10.18
CA ASP A 44 -1.04 0.00 9.49
C ASP A 44 -1.55 0.37 8.10
N ILE A 45 -1.20 -0.40 7.07
CA ILE A 45 -1.59 -0.15 5.69
C ILE A 45 -2.36 -1.34 5.15
N LEU A 46 -3.53 -1.07 4.58
CA LEU A 46 -4.39 -2.05 3.94
C LEU A 46 -4.57 -1.67 2.48
N SER A 47 -4.50 -2.63 1.56
CA SER A 47 -4.77 -2.41 0.14
C SER A 47 -5.40 -3.66 -0.49
N ALA A 48 -6.20 -3.47 -1.53
CA ALA A 48 -6.84 -4.52 -2.32
C ALA A 48 -7.16 -4.00 -3.73
N TRP A 49 -7.49 -4.91 -4.65
CA TRP A 49 -7.81 -4.63 -6.05
C TRP A 49 -6.69 -3.87 -6.80
N PRO A 50 -5.50 -4.48 -6.93
CA PRO A 50 -4.40 -3.83 -7.64
C PRO A 50 -4.73 -3.65 -9.12
N LEU A 51 -4.22 -2.57 -9.72
CA LEU A 51 -4.33 -2.35 -11.18
C LEU A 51 -3.54 -3.40 -11.97
N ALA A 52 -2.43 -3.88 -11.42
CA ALA A 52 -1.61 -4.92 -11.98
C ALA A 52 -0.87 -5.68 -10.87
N SER A 53 -0.54 -6.94 -11.12
CA SER A 53 0.38 -7.72 -10.29
C SER A 53 1.58 -8.13 -11.13
N ILE A 54 2.77 -8.01 -10.55
CA ILE A 54 4.03 -8.19 -11.26
C ILE A 54 4.81 -9.30 -10.56
N THR A 55 5.18 -10.34 -11.31
CA THR A 55 5.95 -11.49 -10.82
C THR A 55 7.25 -11.60 -11.64
N PRO A 56 8.37 -12.02 -11.03
CA PRO A 56 9.60 -12.29 -11.77
C PRO A 56 9.38 -13.43 -12.76
N SER A 57 9.99 -13.33 -13.94
CA SER A 57 10.00 -14.46 -14.88
C SER A 57 11.03 -15.52 -14.46
N PRO A 58 10.87 -16.81 -14.80
CA PRO A 58 11.75 -17.88 -14.32
C PRO A 58 13.25 -17.69 -14.60
N ALA A 59 13.60 -17.00 -15.70
CA ALA A 59 14.99 -16.73 -16.10
C ALA A 59 15.41 -15.26 -15.89
N GLU A 60 14.57 -14.46 -15.24
CA GLU A 60 14.84 -13.04 -15.02
C GLU A 60 15.77 -12.86 -13.81
N SER A 61 16.82 -12.07 -13.97
CA SER A 61 17.70 -11.72 -12.86
C SER A 61 16.99 -10.79 -11.87
N ILE A 62 17.45 -10.78 -10.61
CA ILE A 62 16.91 -9.88 -9.57
C ILE A 62 17.04 -8.41 -9.99
N ASP A 63 18.17 -8.03 -10.59
CA ASP A 63 18.41 -6.65 -11.03
C ASP A 63 17.49 -6.26 -12.19
N SER A 64 17.30 -7.15 -13.16
CA SER A 64 16.35 -6.93 -14.26
C SER A 64 14.92 -6.79 -13.74
N PHE A 65 14.52 -7.66 -12.79
CA PHE A 65 13.19 -7.59 -12.18
C PHE A 65 12.99 -6.27 -11.42
N ARG A 66 13.96 -5.86 -10.59
CA ARG A 66 13.93 -4.58 -9.88
C ARG A 66 13.80 -3.40 -10.85
N GLN A 67 14.61 -3.37 -11.91
CA GLN A 67 14.57 -2.30 -12.91
C GLN A 67 13.21 -2.23 -13.59
N ARG A 68 12.62 -3.39 -13.92
CA ARG A 68 11.27 -3.47 -14.51
C ARG A 68 10.20 -2.95 -13.55
N CYS A 69 10.23 -3.34 -12.27
CA CYS A 69 9.32 -2.82 -11.26
C CYS A 69 9.44 -1.29 -11.11
N GLN A 70 10.66 -0.76 -11.05
CA GLN A 70 10.90 0.69 -10.98
C GLN A 70 10.40 1.43 -12.23
N ALA A 71 10.58 0.84 -13.41
CA ALA A 71 10.10 1.41 -14.67
C ALA A 71 8.57 1.43 -14.73
N LEU A 72 7.90 0.37 -14.29
CA LEU A 72 6.43 0.28 -14.24
C LEU A 72 5.86 1.28 -13.21
N LEU A 73 6.44 1.37 -12.02
CA LEU A 73 6.01 2.32 -10.99
C LEU A 73 6.05 3.78 -11.50
N LYS A 74 7.07 4.14 -12.29
CA LYS A 74 7.19 5.48 -12.88
C LYS A 74 6.10 5.81 -13.91
N GLN A 75 5.39 4.82 -14.43
CA GLN A 75 4.28 5.03 -15.37
C GLN A 75 2.98 5.38 -14.64
N LEU A 76 2.88 5.10 -13.34
CA LEU A 76 1.72 5.46 -12.55
C LEU A 76 1.68 6.97 -12.29
N ALA A 77 0.46 7.53 -12.26
CA ALA A 77 0.28 8.90 -11.85
C ALA A 77 0.65 9.04 -10.36
N VAL A 78 1.51 10.00 -10.05
CA VAL A 78 1.89 10.29 -8.66
C VAL A 78 0.79 11.11 -8.00
N CYS A 79 0.21 10.55 -6.94
CA CYS A 79 -0.72 11.25 -6.05
C CYS A 79 0.02 11.69 -4.77
N GLN A 80 -0.13 12.97 -4.42
CA GLN A 80 0.45 13.53 -3.21
C GLN A 80 -0.54 13.46 -2.05
N ALA A 81 -0.02 13.31 -0.84
CA ALA A 81 -0.80 13.52 0.38
C ALA A 81 -1.22 15.00 0.49
N PRO A 82 -2.40 15.31 1.05
CA PRO A 82 -2.71 16.69 1.44
C PRO A 82 -1.68 17.23 2.43
N GLU A 83 -1.32 18.51 2.32
CA GLU A 83 -0.23 19.13 3.12
C GLU A 83 -0.40 18.99 4.63
N THR A 84 -1.63 18.89 5.11
CA THR A 84 -1.98 18.83 6.53
C THR A 84 -2.02 17.42 7.10
N VAL A 85 -1.84 16.38 6.28
CA VAL A 85 -1.99 14.98 6.68
C VAL A 85 -0.74 14.20 6.28
N GLU A 86 -0.11 13.57 7.27
CA GLU A 86 0.98 12.64 7.03
C GLU A 86 0.42 11.30 6.55
N LEU A 87 0.71 10.95 5.30
CA LEU A 87 0.40 9.64 4.72
C LEU A 87 1.71 9.00 4.26
N PRO A 88 2.14 7.86 4.86
CA PRO A 88 3.39 7.20 4.48
C PRO A 88 3.31 6.53 3.09
N PHE A 89 2.09 6.33 2.57
CA PHE A 89 1.84 5.64 1.31
C PHE A 89 0.60 6.23 0.61
N THR A 90 0.72 6.56 -0.68
CA THR A 90 -0.33 7.17 -1.50
C THR A 90 -0.66 6.35 -2.76
N GLY A 91 -0.27 5.07 -2.78
CA GLY A 91 -0.41 4.16 -3.91
C GLY A 91 0.92 3.89 -4.62
N GLY A 92 0.99 2.73 -5.29
CA GLY A 92 2.18 2.24 -5.99
C GLY A 92 1.99 0.81 -6.48
#